data_AF-A0A7S0QNR9-F1
#
_entry.id   AF-A0A7S0QNR9-F1
#
_cell.length_a   1.000
_cell.length_b   1.000
_cell.length_c   1.000
_cell.angle_alpha   90.00
_cell.angle_beta   90.00
_cell.angle_gamma   90.00
#
_symmetry.space_group_name_H-M   'P 1'
#
loop_
_entity.id
_entity.type
_entity.pdbx_description
1 polymer ?
#
loop_
_entity_poly.entity_id
_entity_poly.type
_entity_poly.pdbx_seq_one_letter_code
_entity_poly.pdbx_strand_id
1 'polypeptide(L)'
;MLKSGACFGEVSLLIDTKRMATCRAMDYCELYALTRADLEELLDRFPENRFSVAASALAPLLRSDTVCPALRGISEEDAERLARRMAQQPVEIIDGAVLCDSRTGNPPVSAFLIKSGQVAAEGPDETPEPVLDMEDLRCVGLVELLAGVAPLHTVRE
;
A
#
# COMPACT_ATOMS: atom_id res chain seq x y z
N MET A 1 -6.04 10.45 21.13
CA MET A 1 -7.13 9.80 21.90
C MET A 1 -8.37 9.78 21.03
N LEU A 2 -8.95 8.62 20.81
CA LEU A 2 -10.19 8.47 20.04
C LEU A 2 -11.40 8.62 20.98
N LYS A 3 -12.52 9.09 20.44
CA LYS A 3 -13.78 9.32 21.19
C LYS A 3 -14.93 8.58 20.51
N SER A 4 -16.08 8.52 21.18
CA SER A 4 -17.32 7.94 20.65
C SER A 4 -17.61 8.45 19.22
N GLY A 5 -17.95 7.52 18.32
CA GLY A 5 -18.17 7.80 16.90
C GLY A 5 -16.94 7.64 16.00
N ALA A 6 -15.73 7.50 16.55
CA ALA A 6 -14.55 7.21 15.77
C ALA A 6 -14.48 5.72 15.36
N CYS A 7 -14.08 5.47 14.12
CA CYS A 7 -13.64 4.15 13.64
C CYS A 7 -12.10 4.08 13.70
N PHE A 8 -11.54 2.88 13.91
CA PHE A 8 -10.09 2.66 13.89
C PHE A 8 -9.71 1.27 13.41
N GLY A 9 -8.53 1.17 12.80
CA GLY A 9 -7.97 -0.09 12.30
C GLY A 9 -8.58 -0.56 10.97
N GLU A 10 -9.37 0.30 10.33
CA GLU A 10 -10.02 0.09 9.04
C GLU A 10 -8.99 -0.07 7.92
N VAL A 11 -7.96 0.79 7.87
CA VAL A 11 -6.94 0.73 6.81
C VAL A 11 -6.27 -0.64 6.76
N SER A 12 -5.82 -1.16 7.91
CA SER A 12 -5.19 -2.50 7.99
C SER A 12 -6.12 -3.63 7.58
N LEU A 13 -7.43 -3.50 7.82
CA LEU A 13 -8.42 -4.49 7.40
C LEU A 13 -8.63 -4.47 5.88
N LEU A 14 -8.71 -3.28 5.29
CA LEU A 14 -9.06 -3.09 3.87
C LEU A 14 -7.94 -3.47 2.90
N ILE A 15 -6.67 -3.29 3.30
CA ILE A 15 -5.50 -3.56 2.44
C ILE A 15 -4.69 -4.77 2.91
N ASP A 16 -5.19 -5.53 3.87
CA ASP A 16 -4.53 -6.73 4.40
C ASP A 16 -3.09 -6.52 4.91
N THR A 17 -2.91 -5.48 5.74
CA THR A 17 -1.61 -5.17 6.33
C THR A 17 -1.57 -5.37 7.84
N LYS A 18 -0.37 -5.30 8.44
CA LYS A 18 -0.18 -5.23 9.90
C LYS A 18 -0.91 -4.02 10.51
N ARG A 19 -1.24 -4.10 11.80
CA ARG A 19 -1.85 -2.99 12.54
C ARG A 19 -0.84 -1.84 12.65
N MET A 20 -1.24 -0.65 12.19
CA MET A 20 -0.38 0.55 12.24
C MET A 20 -0.18 1.12 13.66
N ALA A 21 -1.04 0.74 14.61
CA ALA A 21 -0.96 1.19 15.99
C ALA A 21 -1.58 0.17 16.95
N THR A 22 -1.08 0.14 18.18
CA THR A 22 -1.73 -0.56 19.29
C THR A 22 -2.76 0.37 19.94
N CYS A 23 -4.01 -0.08 20.01
CA CYS A 23 -5.08 0.61 20.73
C CYS A 23 -5.37 -0.10 22.05
N ARG A 24 -5.56 0.67 23.13
CA ARG A 24 -5.93 0.16 24.47
C ARG A 24 -7.15 0.93 24.97
N ALA A 25 -8.14 0.21 25.48
CA ALA A 25 -9.29 0.84 26.15
C ALA A 25 -8.81 1.59 27.39
N MET A 26 -9.20 2.86 27.50
CA MET A 26 -8.85 3.72 28.64
C MET A 26 -9.93 3.71 29.73
N ASP A 27 -11.13 3.27 29.37
CA ASP A 27 -12.33 3.15 30.19
C ASP A 27 -13.25 2.04 29.62
N TYR A 28 -14.48 1.92 30.14
CA TYR A 28 -15.49 1.02 29.59
C TYR A 28 -15.88 1.47 28.18
N CYS A 29 -15.73 0.58 27.21
CA CYS A 29 -16.06 0.83 25.81
C CYS A 29 -17.12 -0.17 25.32
N GLU A 30 -18.14 0.33 24.64
CA GLU A 30 -19.06 -0.46 23.82
C GLU A 30 -18.72 -0.20 22.34
N LEU A 31 -18.42 -1.25 21.58
CA LEU A 31 -17.86 -1.15 20.22
C LEU A 31 -18.64 -2.03 19.25
N TYR A 32 -18.84 -1.54 18.02
CA TYR A 32 -19.22 -2.37 16.89
C TYR A 32 -17.96 -2.93 16.23
N ALA A 33 -17.92 -4.24 15.98
CA ALA A 33 -16.80 -4.90 15.33
C ALA A 33 -17.20 -5.36 13.92
N LEU A 34 -16.35 -5.05 12.93
CA LEU A 34 -16.41 -5.63 11.60
C LEU A 34 -15.26 -6.63 11.48
N THR A 35 -15.56 -7.89 11.19
CA THR A 35 -14.52 -8.90 10.98
C THR A 35 -14.05 -8.92 9.53
N ARG A 36 -12.88 -9.53 9.30
CA ARG A 36 -12.35 -9.78 7.96
C ARG A 36 -13.31 -10.65 7.14
N ALA A 37 -13.82 -11.72 7.73
CA ALA A 37 -14.73 -12.64 7.07
C ALA A 37 -16.02 -11.93 6.62
N ASP A 38 -16.61 -11.09 7.48
CA ASP A 38 -17.83 -10.34 7.13
C ASP A 38 -17.56 -9.34 5.99
N LEU A 39 -16.41 -8.68 6.01
CA LEU A 39 -16.01 -7.75 4.94
C LEU A 39 -15.78 -8.49 3.62
N GLU A 40 -15.05 -9.61 3.65
CA GLU A 40 -14.77 -10.43 2.47
C GLU A 40 -16.05 -10.99 1.87
N GLU A 41 -16.97 -11.51 2.68
CA GLU A 41 -18.30 -11.95 2.23
C GLU A 41 -19.07 -10.82 1.54
N LEU A 42 -19.07 -9.62 2.11
CA LEU A 42 -19.71 -8.45 1.50
C LEU A 42 -19.06 -8.08 0.17
N LEU A 43 -17.72 -8.06 0.10
CA LEU A 43 -16.96 -7.72 -1.10
C LEU A 43 -17.05 -8.79 -2.19
N ASP A 44 -17.29 -10.05 -1.84
CA ASP A 44 -17.58 -11.14 -2.77
C ASP A 44 -18.98 -10.99 -3.35
N ARG A 45 -19.95 -10.59 -2.53
CA ARG A 45 -21.34 -10.39 -2.94
C ARG A 45 -21.54 -9.11 -3.77
N PHE A 46 -20.76 -8.07 -3.50
CA PHE A 46 -20.84 -6.78 -4.17
C PHE A 46 -19.46 -6.34 -4.70
N PRO A 47 -18.96 -6.96 -5.79
CA PRO A 47 -17.64 -6.67 -6.34
C PRO A 47 -17.43 -5.21 -6.72
N GLU A 48 -18.50 -4.48 -7.08
CA GLU A 48 -18.47 -3.06 -7.37
C GLU A 48 -17.97 -2.21 -6.18
N ASN A 49 -18.18 -2.70 -4.95
CA ASN A 49 -17.73 -2.03 -3.74
C ASN A 49 -16.24 -2.26 -3.47
N ARG A 50 -15.60 -3.28 -4.08
CA ARG A 50 -14.16 -3.55 -3.88
C ARG A 50 -13.33 -2.34 -4.26
N PHE A 51 -13.66 -1.69 -5.38
CA PHE A 51 -12.92 -0.53 -5.88
C PHE A 51 -13.08 0.70 -4.97
N SER A 52 -14.30 0.99 -4.52
CA SER A 52 -14.57 2.15 -3.67
C SER A 52 -13.93 1.98 -2.28
N VAL A 53 -14.01 0.77 -1.73
CA VAL A 53 -13.41 0.40 -0.45
C VAL A 53 -11.88 0.46 -0.54
N ALA A 54 -11.28 -0.13 -1.58
CA ALA A 54 -9.84 -0.09 -1.78
C ALA A 54 -9.33 1.35 -2.00
N ALA A 55 -10.01 2.16 -2.81
CA ALA A 55 -9.64 3.56 -3.02
C ALA A 55 -9.68 4.37 -1.72
N SER A 56 -10.71 4.16 -0.90
CA SER A 56 -10.85 4.84 0.40
C SER A 56 -9.73 4.46 1.38
N ALA A 57 -9.23 3.23 1.30
CA ALA A 57 -8.10 2.76 2.10
C ALA A 57 -6.73 3.26 1.57
N LEU A 58 -6.58 3.34 0.25
CA LEU A 58 -5.34 3.74 -0.41
C LEU A 58 -5.07 5.25 -0.28
N ALA A 59 -6.09 6.10 -0.36
CA ALA A 59 -5.90 7.55 -0.38
C ALA A 59 -5.15 8.09 0.86
N PRO A 60 -5.46 7.67 2.11
CA PRO A 60 -4.68 8.07 3.29
C PRO A 60 -3.23 7.59 3.25
N LEU A 61 -2.95 6.42 2.66
CA LEU A 61 -1.60 5.87 2.56
C LEU A 61 -0.73 6.69 1.59
N LEU A 62 -1.31 7.13 0.47
CA LEU A 62 -0.62 7.97 -0.50
C LEU A 62 -0.20 9.32 0.10
N ARG A 63 -0.92 9.80 1.13
CA ARG A 63 -0.55 11.01 1.89
C ARG A 63 0.32 10.73 3.12
N SER A 64 0.59 9.47 3.43
CA SER A 64 1.38 9.13 4.61
C SER A 64 2.86 9.31 4.30
N ASP A 65 3.52 10.25 4.99
CA ASP A 65 4.95 10.51 4.85
C ASP A 65 5.82 9.27 5.16
N THR A 66 5.29 8.30 5.92
CA THR A 66 5.99 7.03 6.19
C THR A 66 5.87 6.02 5.05
N VAL A 67 4.76 6.03 4.31
CA VAL A 67 4.44 5.04 3.27
C VAL A 67 4.87 5.55 1.89
N CYS A 68 4.54 6.81 1.58
CA CYS A 68 4.79 7.48 0.32
C CYS A 68 5.47 8.86 0.52
N PRO A 69 6.72 8.93 1.03
CA PRO A 69 7.41 10.20 1.27
C PRO A 69 7.49 11.11 0.04
N ALA A 70 7.56 10.51 -1.16
CA ALA A 70 7.67 11.25 -2.42
C ALA A 70 6.36 11.96 -2.85
N LEU A 71 5.23 11.61 -2.25
CA LEU A 71 3.93 12.27 -2.46
C LEU A 71 3.59 13.26 -1.34
N ARG A 72 4.56 13.61 -0.49
CA ARG A 72 4.38 14.56 0.59
C ARG A 72 3.80 15.87 0.05
N GLY A 73 2.68 16.29 0.64
CA GLY A 73 1.99 17.53 0.27
C GLY A 73 0.97 17.41 -0.87
N ILE A 74 0.71 16.20 -1.39
CA ILE A 74 -0.42 15.97 -2.29
C ILE A 74 -1.74 16.34 -1.60
N SER A 75 -2.66 16.95 -2.36
CA SER A 75 -3.99 17.30 -1.84
C SER A 75 -4.82 16.03 -1.55
N GLU A 76 -5.83 16.16 -0.70
CA GLU A 76 -6.78 15.07 -0.45
C GLU A 76 -7.49 14.62 -1.73
N GLU A 77 -7.94 15.57 -2.54
CA GLU A 77 -8.59 15.31 -3.84
C GLU A 77 -7.66 14.56 -4.80
N ASP A 78 -6.39 14.97 -4.91
CA ASP A 78 -5.44 14.30 -5.80
C ASP A 78 -5.05 12.91 -5.30
N ALA A 79 -4.92 12.71 -3.99
CA ALA A 79 -4.70 11.40 -3.39
C ALA A 79 -5.89 10.47 -3.67
N GLU A 80 -7.12 10.94 -3.53
CA GLU A 80 -8.32 10.18 -3.88
C GLU A 80 -8.35 9.81 -5.37
N ARG A 81 -7.98 10.75 -6.25
CA ARG A 81 -7.92 10.50 -7.71
C ARG A 81 -6.91 9.41 -8.05
N LEU A 82 -5.71 9.44 -7.46
CA LEU A 82 -4.69 8.41 -7.64
C LEU A 82 -5.14 7.07 -7.07
N ALA A 83 -5.66 7.06 -5.85
CA ALA A 83 -6.15 5.86 -5.17
C ALA A 83 -7.26 5.16 -5.96
N ARG A 84 -8.20 5.91 -6.54
CA ARG A 84 -9.24 5.35 -7.42
C ARG A 84 -8.66 4.67 -8.66
N ARG A 85 -7.66 5.28 -9.29
CA ARG A 85 -6.98 4.68 -10.46
C ARG A 85 -6.23 3.40 -10.08
N MET A 86 -5.47 3.43 -8.98
CA MET A 86 -4.75 2.26 -8.48
C MET A 86 -5.70 1.12 -8.09
N ALA A 87 -6.81 1.43 -7.42
CA ALA A 87 -7.81 0.44 -7.02
C ALA A 87 -8.49 -0.24 -8.21
N GLN A 88 -8.70 0.47 -9.33
CA GLN A 88 -9.34 -0.06 -10.54
C GLN A 88 -8.43 -0.96 -11.37
N GLN A 89 -7.11 -0.86 -11.19
CA GLN A 89 -6.12 -1.63 -11.94
C GLN A 89 -5.14 -2.30 -10.96
N PRO A 90 -5.61 -3.24 -10.11
CA PRO A 90 -4.70 -3.98 -9.27
C PRO A 90 -3.75 -4.80 -10.15
N VAL A 91 -2.48 -4.83 -9.77
CA VAL A 91 -1.45 -5.62 -10.44
C VAL A 91 -1.19 -6.85 -9.61
N GLU A 92 -1.44 -8.02 -10.19
CA GLU A 92 -1.01 -9.31 -9.64
C GLU A 92 0.31 -9.68 -10.28
N ILE A 93 1.26 -10.08 -9.43
CA ILE A 93 2.61 -10.40 -9.81
C ILE A 93 2.85 -11.84 -9.34
N ILE A 94 3.70 -12.57 -10.05
CA ILE A 94 4.07 -13.94 -9.72
C ILE A 94 5.54 -14.02 -9.34
N ASP A 95 5.87 -15.01 -8.52
CA ASP A 95 7.23 -15.33 -8.07
C ASP A 95 8.28 -15.22 -9.20
N GLY A 96 9.34 -14.47 -8.93
CA GLY A 96 10.46 -14.23 -9.83
C GLY A 96 10.25 -13.13 -10.89
N ALA A 97 9.08 -12.49 -10.95
CA ALA A 97 8.84 -11.35 -11.83
C ALA A 97 9.72 -10.15 -11.46
N VAL A 98 10.20 -9.45 -12.48
CA VAL A 98 10.98 -8.22 -12.31
C VAL A 98 10.04 -7.02 -12.43
N LEU A 99 9.91 -6.24 -11.35
CA LEU A 99 9.03 -5.07 -11.25
C LEU A 99 9.68 -3.82 -11.84
N CYS A 100 10.96 -3.65 -11.53
CA CYS A 100 11.80 -2.56 -12.01
C CYS A 100 13.16 -3.17 -12.38
N ASP A 101 13.65 -2.98 -13.61
CA ASP A 101 14.96 -3.48 -14.04
C ASP A 101 15.96 -2.33 -14.24
N SER A 102 16.85 -2.16 -13.27
CA SER A 102 17.91 -1.14 -13.28
C SER A 102 18.88 -1.29 -14.46
N ARG A 103 19.03 -2.51 -15.01
CA ARG A 103 20.00 -2.83 -16.08
C ARG A 103 19.56 -2.30 -17.45
N THR A 104 18.27 -2.00 -17.60
CA THR A 104 17.73 -1.48 -18.87
C THR A 104 18.07 -0.01 -19.10
N GLY A 105 18.42 0.72 -18.04
CA GLY A 105 18.67 2.17 -18.10
C GLY A 105 17.43 3.02 -18.41
N ASN A 106 16.25 2.41 -18.55
CA ASN A 106 15.01 3.13 -18.80
C ASN A 106 14.45 3.69 -17.49
N PRO A 107 13.88 4.92 -17.50
CA PRO A 107 13.14 5.42 -16.35
C PRO A 107 11.92 4.53 -16.08
N PRO A 108 11.57 4.27 -14.80
CA PRO A 108 10.41 3.46 -14.48
C PRO A 108 9.14 4.18 -14.91
N VAL A 109 8.19 3.40 -15.42
CA VAL A 109 6.87 3.87 -15.88
C VAL A 109 5.76 3.61 -14.86
N SER A 110 6.08 2.91 -13.77
CA SER A 110 5.14 2.53 -12.71
C SER A 110 5.84 2.50 -11.34
N ALA A 111 5.04 2.74 -10.30
CA ALA A 111 5.41 2.55 -8.91
C ALA A 111 4.35 1.68 -8.23
N PHE A 112 4.75 0.93 -7.20
CA PHE A 112 3.91 -0.10 -6.59
C PHE A 112 3.74 0.13 -5.09
N LEU A 113 2.53 -0.10 -4.59
CA LEU A 113 2.28 -0.24 -3.15
C LEU A 113 2.00 -1.71 -2.87
N ILE A 114 2.81 -2.34 -2.02
CA ILE A 114 2.67 -3.76 -1.70
C ILE A 114 1.44 -3.92 -0.79
N LYS A 115 0.42 -4.59 -1.30
CA LYS A 115 -0.77 -4.96 -0.52
C LYS A 115 -0.49 -6.21 0.32
N SER A 116 0.14 -7.20 -0.28
CA SER A 116 0.49 -8.49 0.32
C SER A 116 1.74 -9.05 -0.37
N GLY A 117 2.44 -9.96 0.30
CA GLY A 117 3.70 -10.53 -0.22
C GLY A 117 4.92 -9.71 0.20
N GLN A 118 6.05 -10.03 -0.42
CA GLN A 118 7.34 -9.36 -0.19
C GLN A 118 7.98 -9.05 -1.54
N VAL A 119 8.95 -8.14 -1.56
CA VAL A 119 9.76 -7.86 -2.75
C VAL A 119 11.22 -7.73 -2.32
N ALA A 120 12.13 -8.27 -3.12
CA ALA A 120 13.57 -8.12 -2.96
C ALA A 120 14.12 -6.99 -3.87
N ALA A 121 15.16 -6.28 -3.41
CA ALA A 121 15.86 -5.29 -4.20
C ALA A 121 17.28 -5.81 -4.43
N GLU A 122 17.64 -5.97 -5.69
CA GLU A 122 18.94 -6.43 -6.14
C GLU A 122 19.75 -5.23 -6.62
N GLY A 123 20.87 -4.94 -5.94
CA GLY A 123 21.92 -4.10 -6.48
C GLY A 123 22.66 -4.79 -7.62
N PRO A 124 23.37 -4.05 -8.50
CA PRO A 124 24.05 -4.59 -9.67
C PRO A 124 25.12 -5.67 -9.37
N ASP A 125 25.64 -5.74 -8.14
CA ASP A 125 26.65 -6.70 -7.69
C ASP A 125 26.35 -7.32 -6.31
N GLU A 126 25.11 -7.17 -5.81
CA GLU A 126 24.72 -7.65 -4.49
C GLU A 126 23.91 -8.95 -4.61
N THR A 127 24.17 -9.91 -3.71
CA THR A 127 23.25 -11.02 -3.50
C THR A 127 21.88 -10.47 -3.13
N PRO A 128 20.75 -11.01 -3.65
CA PRO A 128 19.42 -10.56 -3.27
C PRO A 128 19.28 -10.62 -1.76
N GLU A 129 19.39 -9.48 -1.11
CA GLU A 129 18.93 -9.33 0.25
C GLU A 129 17.42 -9.16 0.15
N PRO A 130 16.63 -9.92 0.93
CA PRO A 130 15.23 -9.56 1.08
C PRO A 130 15.23 -8.10 1.51
N VAL A 131 14.48 -7.23 0.81
CA VAL A 131 14.25 -5.89 1.34
C VAL A 131 13.56 -6.13 2.66
N LEU A 132 14.32 -5.93 3.74
CA LEU A 132 13.95 -5.97 5.15
C LEU A 132 12.51 -6.39 5.36
N ASP A 133 12.26 -7.57 5.92
CA ASP A 133 10.98 -8.03 6.47
C ASP A 133 10.02 -6.85 6.63
N MET A 134 9.23 -6.56 5.59
CA MET A 134 8.66 -5.22 5.36
C MET A 134 7.54 -5.00 6.37
N GLU A 135 7.91 -4.63 7.59
CA GLU A 135 7.00 -4.53 8.72
C GLU A 135 6.00 -3.39 8.55
N ASP A 136 6.26 -2.47 7.62
CA ASP A 136 5.47 -1.29 7.34
C ASP A 136 5.17 -1.18 5.84
N LEU A 137 3.92 -0.87 5.49
CA LEU A 137 3.51 -0.50 4.13
C LEU A 137 4.49 0.53 3.54
N ARG A 138 5.12 0.20 2.42
CA ARG A 138 5.99 1.13 1.68
C ARG A 138 5.71 1.06 0.19
N CYS A 139 5.80 2.22 -0.47
CA CYS A 139 5.74 2.32 -1.91
C CYS A 139 7.15 2.19 -2.52
N VAL A 140 7.27 1.36 -3.56
CA VAL A 140 8.53 1.08 -4.26
C VAL A 140 8.52 1.69 -5.66
N GLY A 141 9.63 2.30 -6.08
CA GLY A 141 9.81 2.91 -7.41
C GLY A 141 9.18 4.30 -7.58
N LEU A 142 8.58 4.86 -6.53
CA LEU A 142 7.86 6.14 -6.60
C LEU A 142 8.79 7.35 -6.81
N VAL A 143 9.98 7.31 -6.21
CA VAL A 143 10.97 8.40 -6.33
C VAL A 143 11.51 8.45 -7.75
N GLU A 144 11.89 7.30 -8.29
CA GLU A 144 12.45 7.17 -9.63
C GLU A 144 11.41 7.48 -10.71
N LEU A 145 10.14 7.09 -10.49
CA LEU A 145 9.03 7.45 -11.36
C LEU A 145 8.83 8.96 -11.43
N LEU A 146 8.83 9.65 -10.27
CA LEU A 146 8.64 11.09 -10.21
C LEU A 146 9.85 11.87 -10.73
N ALA A 147 11.06 11.37 -10.49
CA ALA A 147 12.30 11.98 -10.96
C ALA A 147 12.59 11.67 -12.44
N GLY A 148 11.92 10.68 -13.05
CA GLY A 148 12.17 10.24 -14.42
C GLY A 148 13.59 9.69 -14.62
N VAL A 149 14.15 9.04 -13.59
CA VAL A 149 15.51 8.48 -13.60
C VAL A 149 15.45 6.95 -13.58
N ALA A 150 16.46 6.28 -14.13
CA ALA A 150 16.52 4.82 -14.09
C ALA A 150 16.52 4.29 -12.64
N PRO A 151 15.93 3.10 -12.39
CA PRO A 151 15.96 2.48 -11.07
C PRO A 151 17.39 2.27 -10.57
N LEU A 152 17.66 2.57 -9.30
CA LEU A 152 18.95 2.27 -8.66
C LEU A 152 19.11 0.79 -8.35
N HIS A 153 17.99 0.10 -8.13
CA HIS A 153 17.94 -1.33 -7.80
C HIS A 153 16.93 -2.04 -8.69
N THR A 154 17.19 -3.31 -8.95
CA THR A 154 16.22 -4.20 -9.60
C THR A 154 15.28 -4.73 -8.54
N VAL A 155 13.98 -4.52 -8.68
CA VAL A 155 12.99 -4.99 -7.69
C VAL A 155 12.32 -6.25 -8.22
N ARG A 156 12.32 -7.33 -7.43
CA ARG A 156 11.65 -8.61 -7.71
C ARG A 156 10.65 -8.93 -6.63
N GLU A 157 9.62 -9.70 -6.97
CA GLU A 157 8.74 -10.33 -5.97
C GLU A 157 9.42 -11.49 -5.25
#